data_AF-A0AA38TDZ5-F1
#
_entry.id   AF-A0AA38TDZ5-F1
#
_cell.length_a   1.000
_cell.length_b   1.000
_cell.length_c   1.000
_cell.angle_alpha   90.00
_cell.angle_beta   90.00
_cell.angle_gamma   90.00
#
_symmetry.space_group_name_H-M   'P 1'
#
loop_
_entity.id
_entity.type
_entity.pdbx_description
1 polymer ?
#
loop_
_entity_poly.entity_id
_entity_poly.type
_entity_poly.pdbx_seq_one_letter_code
_entity_poly.pdbx_strand_id
1 'polypeptide(L)'
;MAKIHLKTRLIITIFFFYILTTIQSKSFSRNLSKKSLDFKKEKLSHLHFYFHDIVTGQHPTAIKVASSPTTNTSSSLFGLVMMIDDMLTLTPEPGSKEVGRAQGIYASADLEKLGFLMTLNYFLQKASTTGAP
;
A
#
# COMPACT_ATOMS: atom_id res chain seq x y z
N MET A 1 23.63 -14.97 55.99
CA MET A 1 22.85 -15.17 54.74
C MET A 1 22.97 -14.04 53.73
N ALA A 2 22.90 -12.74 54.11
CA ALA A 2 22.91 -11.62 53.15
C ALA A 2 24.12 -11.53 52.18
N LYS A 3 25.34 -11.88 52.63
CA LYS A 3 26.55 -11.86 51.78
C LYS A 3 26.52 -12.91 50.65
N ILE A 4 25.83 -14.03 50.84
CA ILE A 4 25.70 -15.09 49.83
C ILE A 4 24.76 -14.60 48.72
N HIS A 5 23.62 -13.99 49.08
CA HIS A 5 22.70 -13.41 48.11
C HIS A 5 23.30 -12.27 47.28
N LEU A 6 24.18 -11.44 47.85
CA LEU A 6 24.87 -10.39 47.11
C LEU A 6 25.86 -10.96 46.07
N LYS A 7 26.58 -12.02 46.42
CA LYS A 7 27.48 -12.73 45.48
C LYS A 7 26.69 -13.41 44.35
N THR A 8 25.58 -14.07 44.67
CA THR A 8 24.73 -14.71 43.65
C THR A 8 24.11 -13.69 42.70
N ARG A 9 23.64 -12.54 43.21
CA ARG A 9 23.14 -11.44 42.36
C ARG A 9 24.23 -10.88 41.45
N LEU A 10 25.45 -10.67 41.98
CA LEU A 10 26.56 -10.18 41.18
C LEU A 10 26.91 -11.15 40.04
N ILE A 11 26.93 -12.46 40.30
CA ILE A 11 27.21 -13.50 39.30
C ILE A 11 26.13 -13.52 38.21
N ILE A 12 24.85 -13.46 38.58
CA ILE A 12 23.74 -13.43 37.61
C ILE A 12 23.83 -12.18 36.73
N THR A 13 24.14 -11.01 37.30
CA THR A 13 24.30 -9.77 36.53
C THR A 13 25.47 -9.85 35.55
N ILE A 14 26.61 -10.40 35.97
CA ILE A 14 27.78 -10.60 35.09
C ILE A 14 27.44 -11.57 33.95
N PHE A 15 26.73 -12.67 34.26
CA PHE A 15 26.30 -13.63 33.26
C PHE A 15 25.33 -13.01 32.23
N PHE A 16 24.40 -12.18 32.69
CA PHE A 16 23.46 -11.47 31.80
C PHE A 16 24.16 -10.47 30.89
N PHE A 17 25.17 -9.76 31.40
CA PHE A 17 25.98 -8.81 30.61
C PHE A 17 26.82 -9.54 29.55
N TYR A 18 27.36 -10.71 29.88
CA TYR A 18 28.10 -11.55 28.92
C TYR A 18 27.21 -12.01 27.77
N ILE A 19 25.96 -12.42 28.03
CA ILE A 19 25.00 -12.82 26.99
C ILE A 19 24.70 -11.65 26.04
N LEU A 20 24.50 -10.43 26.55
CA LEU A 20 24.26 -9.26 25.68
C LEU A 20 25.44 -8.98 24.73
N THR A 21 26.69 -9.21 25.15
CA THR A 21 27.87 -8.95 24.30
C THR A 21 28.08 -9.97 23.18
N THR A 22 27.40 -11.12 23.21
CA THR A 22 27.57 -12.18 22.20
C THR A 22 26.55 -12.13 21.06
N ILE A 23 25.66 -11.12 21.06
CA ILE A 23 24.71 -10.89 19.96
C ILE A 23 25.48 -10.28 18.78
N GLN A 24 26.12 -11.13 17.97
CA GLN A 24 26.61 -10.73 16.66
C GLN A 24 25.42 -10.64 15.70
N SER A 25 25.13 -9.43 15.21
CA SER A 25 24.20 -9.27 14.09
C SER A 25 24.83 -9.86 12.83
N LYS A 26 24.29 -10.99 12.35
CA LYS A 26 24.56 -11.41 10.97
C LYS A 26 23.84 -10.42 10.06
N SER A 27 24.58 -9.74 9.19
CA SER A 27 23.98 -8.90 8.15
C SER A 27 23.10 -9.76 7.26
N PHE A 28 21.79 -9.54 7.32
CA PHE A 28 20.79 -10.23 6.49
C PHE A 28 20.83 -9.73 5.04
N SER A 29 21.38 -8.54 4.79
CA SER A 29 21.47 -7.96 3.45
C SER A 29 22.80 -8.31 2.76
N ARG A 30 22.71 -8.84 1.55
CA ARG A 30 23.88 -8.94 0.64
C ARG A 30 23.94 -7.68 -0.22
N ASN A 31 25.14 -7.14 -0.44
CA ASN A 31 25.35 -6.11 -1.46
C ASN A 31 25.17 -6.75 -2.84
N LEU A 32 24.05 -6.46 -3.50
CA LEU A 32 23.82 -6.90 -4.87
C LEU A 32 24.61 -5.99 -5.80
N SER A 33 25.49 -6.56 -6.62
CA SER A 33 26.20 -5.80 -7.64
C SER A 33 25.23 -5.41 -8.77
N LYS A 34 25.36 -4.20 -9.33
CA LYS A 34 24.56 -3.77 -10.50
C LYS A 34 24.70 -4.73 -11.70
N LYS A 35 25.84 -5.43 -11.79
CA LYS A 35 26.15 -6.44 -12.82
C LYS A 35 25.39 -7.76 -12.64
N SER A 36 25.01 -8.13 -11.42
CA SER A 36 24.30 -9.39 -11.13
C SER A 36 22.79 -9.32 -11.38
N LEU A 37 22.26 -8.14 -11.72
CA LEU A 37 20.83 -7.89 -11.86
C LEU A 37 20.37 -7.69 -13.32
N ASP A 38 21.29 -7.76 -14.29
CA ASP A 38 21.03 -7.58 -15.73
C ASP A 38 20.02 -6.45 -16.05
N PHE A 39 20.15 -5.34 -15.33
CA PHE A 39 19.21 -4.23 -15.47
C PHE A 39 19.39 -3.60 -16.86
N LYS A 40 18.39 -3.77 -17.72
CA LYS A 40 18.26 -3.01 -18.97
C LYS A 40 18.19 -1.52 -18.66
N LYS A 41 18.56 -0.68 -19.63
CA LYS A 41 18.46 0.78 -19.52
C LYS A 41 17.08 1.18 -19.02
N GLU A 42 17.04 2.02 -17.99
CA GLU A 42 15.82 2.55 -17.42
C GLU A 42 14.97 3.22 -18.52
N LYS A 43 13.66 2.96 -18.51
CA LYS A 43 12.69 3.54 -19.43
C LYS A 43 11.69 4.37 -18.64
N LEU A 44 11.50 5.61 -19.07
CA LEU A 44 10.42 6.47 -18.57
C LEU A 44 9.18 6.26 -19.44
N SER A 45 8.02 6.11 -18.80
CA SER A 45 6.71 6.05 -19.48
C SER A 45 5.76 7.06 -18.84
N HIS A 46 5.04 7.81 -19.65
CA HIS A 46 3.98 8.71 -19.20
C HIS A 46 2.63 8.07 -19.53
N LEU A 47 1.81 7.85 -18.50
CA LEU A 47 0.48 7.27 -18.64
C LEU A 47 -0.56 8.36 -18.36
N HIS A 48 -1.53 8.50 -19.26
CA HIS A 48 -2.65 9.41 -19.10
C HIS A 48 -3.94 8.66 -19.42
N PHE A 49 -4.86 8.65 -18.46
CA PHE A 49 -6.17 8.01 -18.54
C PHE A 49 -7.12 8.67 -17.53
N TYR A 50 -8.41 8.38 -17.67
CA TYR A 50 -9.46 8.89 -16.80
C TYR A 50 -10.05 7.74 -15.97
N PHE A 51 -10.15 7.93 -14.66
CA PHE A 51 -10.65 6.97 -13.69
C PHE A 51 -12.13 7.25 -13.39
N HIS A 52 -13.00 6.23 -13.45
CA HIS A 52 -14.44 6.38 -13.27
C HIS A 52 -14.94 5.68 -12.00
N ASP A 53 -15.01 6.40 -10.88
CA ASP A 53 -15.57 5.92 -9.59
C ASP A 53 -17.11 5.97 -9.60
N ILE A 54 -17.77 4.85 -9.88
CA ILE A 54 -19.24 4.81 -9.98
C ILE A 54 -19.83 4.30 -8.66
N VAL A 55 -20.18 5.23 -7.77
CA VAL A 55 -20.70 4.94 -6.42
C VAL A 55 -22.22 4.78 -6.34
N THR A 56 -22.96 5.12 -7.40
CA THR A 56 -24.45 5.01 -7.46
C THR A 56 -24.93 4.56 -8.85
N GLY A 57 -26.22 4.25 -8.99
CA GLY A 57 -26.84 3.84 -10.24
C GLY A 57 -27.12 2.34 -10.31
N GLN A 58 -27.44 1.84 -11.51
CA GLN A 58 -27.81 0.42 -11.70
C GLN A 58 -26.61 -0.52 -11.63
N HIS A 59 -25.42 -0.05 -11.99
CA HIS A 59 -24.19 -0.85 -12.05
C HIS A 59 -23.02 -0.11 -11.38
N PRO A 60 -23.05 0.07 -10.04
CA PRO A 60 -21.95 0.68 -9.32
C PRO A 60 -20.69 -0.19 -9.41
N THR A 61 -19.53 0.46 -9.55
CA THR A 61 -18.21 -0.17 -9.57
C THR A 61 -17.46 0.03 -8.25
N ALA A 62 -17.98 0.89 -7.37
CA ALA A 62 -17.44 1.16 -6.05
C ALA A 62 -18.46 0.86 -4.96
N ILE A 63 -18.13 -0.12 -4.11
CA ILE A 63 -19.05 -0.69 -3.12
C ILE A 63 -18.50 -0.50 -1.71
N LYS A 64 -19.32 0.01 -0.80
CA LYS A 64 -18.97 0.09 0.61
C LYS A 64 -18.83 -1.31 1.21
N VAL A 65 -17.65 -1.61 1.73
CA VAL A 65 -17.34 -2.91 2.37
C VAL A 65 -17.13 -2.81 3.87
N ALA A 66 -16.83 -1.63 4.41
CA ALA A 66 -16.77 -1.38 5.84
C ALA A 66 -17.07 0.09 6.19
N SER A 67 -17.50 0.32 7.43
CA SER A 67 -17.66 1.66 8.01
C SER A 67 -17.54 1.61 9.53
N SER A 68 -17.01 2.69 10.12
CA SER A 68 -17.06 2.92 11.57
C SER A 68 -18.47 3.34 12.02
N PRO A 69 -18.88 3.07 13.27
CA PRO A 69 -20.12 3.63 13.83
C PRO A 69 -20.22 5.16 13.73
N THR A 70 -19.07 5.85 13.73
CA THR A 70 -18.98 7.31 13.65
C THR A 70 -18.85 7.85 12.23
N THR A 71 -18.76 6.98 11.21
CA THR A 71 -18.53 7.40 9.81
C THR A 71 -19.61 8.38 9.33
N ASN A 72 -20.89 8.10 9.59
CA ASN A 72 -21.98 8.95 9.10
C ASN A 72 -22.10 10.29 9.84
N THR A 73 -21.54 10.41 11.05
CA THR A 73 -21.54 11.64 11.85
C THR A 73 -20.25 12.44 11.69
N SER A 74 -19.23 11.86 11.06
CA SER A 74 -17.95 12.51 10.77
C SER A 74 -18.09 13.39 9.52
N SER A 75 -17.57 14.62 9.58
CA SER A 75 -17.50 15.53 8.43
C SER A 75 -16.62 15.02 7.28
N SER A 76 -15.69 14.12 7.57
CA SER A 76 -14.76 13.53 6.60
C SER A 76 -15.12 12.11 6.16
N LEU A 77 -16.21 11.55 6.70
CA LEU A 77 -16.58 10.14 6.55
C LEU A 77 -15.50 9.18 7.08
N PHE A 78 -14.72 9.59 8.07
CA PHE A 78 -13.60 8.80 8.60
C PHE A 78 -14.00 7.34 8.90
N GLY A 79 -13.17 6.40 8.44
CA GLY A 79 -13.38 4.97 8.60
C GLY A 79 -14.32 4.33 7.58
N LEU A 80 -14.83 5.08 6.58
CA LEU A 80 -15.46 4.49 5.40
C LEU A 80 -14.42 3.72 4.57
N VAL A 81 -14.76 2.52 4.11
CA VAL A 81 -13.94 1.72 3.18
C VAL A 81 -14.77 1.27 1.99
N MET A 82 -14.27 1.57 0.80
CA MET A 82 -14.87 1.24 -0.50
C MET A 82 -13.98 0.22 -1.22
N MET A 83 -14.58 -0.82 -1.78
CA MET A 83 -13.95 -1.75 -2.71
C MET A 83 -14.32 -1.37 -4.13
N ILE A 84 -13.32 -1.30 -5.00
CA ILE A 84 -13.45 -0.76 -6.35
C ILE A 84 -12.98 -1.73 -7.43
N ASP A 85 -13.69 -1.71 -8.56
CA ASP A 85 -13.26 -2.23 -9.86
C ASP A 85 -13.63 -1.22 -10.94
N ASP A 86 -12.87 -0.12 -10.98
CA ASP A 86 -13.22 1.07 -11.76
C ASP A 86 -12.58 1.06 -13.15
N MET A 87 -13.34 1.54 -14.12
CA MET A 87 -12.89 1.61 -15.51
C MET A 87 -11.87 2.75 -15.70
N LEU A 88 -10.85 2.51 -16.52
CA LEU A 88 -9.94 3.53 -17.01
C LEU A 88 -10.19 3.76 -18.50
N THR A 89 -10.38 5.01 -18.91
CA THR A 89 -10.65 5.36 -20.31
C THR A 89 -9.64 6.34 -20.90
N LEU A 90 -9.61 6.44 -22.23
CA LEU A 90 -8.75 7.39 -22.95
C LEU A 90 -9.19 8.85 -22.79
N THR A 91 -10.49 9.09 -22.64
CA THR A 91 -11.07 10.45 -22.51
C THR A 91 -12.05 10.48 -21.33
N PRO A 92 -12.45 11.67 -20.83
CA PRO A 92 -13.34 11.78 -19.69
C PRO A 92 -14.73 11.17 -19.90
N GLU A 93 -15.15 10.93 -21.14
CA GLU A 93 -16.47 10.38 -21.46
C GLU A 93 -16.54 8.88 -21.08
N PRO A 94 -17.55 8.45 -20.28
CA PRO A 94 -17.67 7.04 -19.86
C PRO A 94 -17.84 6.04 -21.00
N GLY A 95 -18.37 6.47 -22.15
CA GLY A 95 -18.52 5.62 -23.35
C GLY A 95 -17.26 5.54 -24.23
N SER A 96 -16.17 6.21 -23.84
CA SER A 96 -14.91 6.17 -24.59
C SER A 96 -14.17 4.85 -24.40
N LYS A 97 -13.11 4.66 -25.17
CA LYS A 97 -12.35 3.41 -25.16
C LYS A 97 -11.75 3.12 -23.77
N GLU A 98 -12.12 1.98 -23.21
CA GLU A 98 -11.48 1.41 -22.03
C GLU A 98 -10.04 1.00 -22.35
N VAL A 99 -9.11 1.38 -21.46
CA VAL A 99 -7.67 1.10 -21.57
C VAL A 99 -7.14 0.32 -20.37
N GLY A 100 -7.99 0.03 -19.40
CA GLY A 100 -7.62 -0.73 -18.23
C GLY A 100 -8.64 -0.59 -17.12
N ARG A 101 -8.30 -1.17 -15.96
CA ARG A 101 -9.10 -1.08 -14.75
C ARG A 101 -8.23 -0.75 -13.54
N ALA A 102 -8.79 -0.04 -12.58
CA ALA A 102 -8.21 0.16 -11.28
C ALA A 102 -8.98 -0.66 -10.25
N GLN A 103 -8.28 -1.61 -9.62
CA GLN A 103 -8.88 -2.60 -8.73
C GLN A 103 -8.21 -2.53 -7.36
N GLY A 104 -9.01 -2.48 -6.30
CA GLY A 104 -8.49 -2.38 -4.94
C GLY A 104 -9.49 -1.74 -3.97
N ILE A 105 -8.98 -0.92 -3.06
CA ILE A 105 -9.78 -0.22 -2.07
C ILE A 105 -9.35 1.24 -1.93
N TYR A 106 -10.29 2.07 -1.48
CA TYR A 106 -9.98 3.35 -0.88
C TYR A 106 -10.73 3.53 0.45
N ALA A 107 -10.16 4.32 1.35
CA ALA A 107 -10.75 4.58 2.66
C ALA A 107 -10.62 6.05 3.06
N SER A 108 -11.65 6.61 3.68
CA SER A 108 -11.58 7.93 4.30
C SER A 108 -10.66 7.89 5.52
N ALA A 109 -9.51 8.53 5.41
CA ALA A 109 -8.39 8.38 6.33
C ALA A 109 -7.97 9.69 7.03
N ASP A 110 -8.62 10.81 6.73
CA ASP A 110 -8.42 12.10 7.40
C ASP A 110 -9.58 12.36 8.38
N LEU A 111 -9.26 12.81 9.61
CA LEU A 111 -10.23 13.04 10.68
C LEU A 111 -10.99 14.37 10.53
N GLU A 112 -10.41 15.36 9.85
CA GLU A 112 -10.93 16.72 9.78
C GLU A 112 -11.56 17.03 8.41
N LYS A 113 -10.93 16.53 7.34
CA LYS A 113 -11.33 16.81 5.95
C LYS A 113 -11.52 15.52 5.17
N LEU A 114 -12.28 15.57 4.09
CA LEU A 114 -12.40 14.43 3.20
C LEU A 114 -11.05 14.16 2.52
N GLY A 115 -10.44 13.02 2.85
CA GLY A 115 -9.16 12.59 2.31
C GLY A 115 -9.08 11.07 2.26
N PHE A 116 -8.63 10.54 1.12
CA PHE A 116 -8.62 9.10 0.88
C PHE A 116 -7.20 8.52 0.92
N LEU A 117 -7.05 7.38 1.59
CA LEU A 117 -5.95 6.44 1.34
C LEU A 117 -6.40 5.46 0.27
N MET A 118 -5.59 5.26 -0.78
CA MET A 118 -5.89 4.33 -1.85
C MET A 118 -4.84 3.22 -1.90
N THR A 119 -5.30 1.96 -2.01
CA THR A 119 -4.46 0.79 -2.28
C THR A 119 -5.05 0.05 -3.46
N LEU A 120 -4.43 0.22 -4.62
CA LEU A 120 -4.98 -0.22 -5.90
C LEU A 120 -3.90 -0.71 -6.86
N ASN A 121 -4.31 -1.61 -7.75
CA ASN A 121 -3.54 -2.08 -8.89
C ASN A 121 -4.17 -1.53 -10.17
N TYR A 122 -3.32 -1.07 -11.09
CA TYR A 122 -3.74 -0.69 -12.44
C TYR A 122 -3.53 -1.86 -13.40
N PHE A 123 -4.63 -2.47 -13.85
CA PHE A 123 -4.66 -3.51 -14.86
C PHE A 123 -4.80 -2.87 -16.24
N LEU A 124 -3.67 -2.46 -16.82
CA LEU A 124 -3.65 -1.81 -18.13
C LEU A 124 -3.81 -2.84 -19.25
N GLN A 125 -4.81 -2.63 -20.09
CA GLN A 125 -5.00 -3.41 -21.30
C GLN A 125 -4.04 -2.93 -22.38
N LYS A 126 -3.58 -3.86 -23.23
CA LYS A 126 -2.73 -3.49 -24.37
C LYS A 126 -3.50 -2.53 -25.26
N ALA A 127 -2.92 -1.37 -25.56
CA ALA A 127 -3.47 -0.50 -26.58
C ALA A 127 -3.69 -1.32 -27.86
N SER A 128 -4.93 -1.42 -28.35
CA SER A 128 -5.17 -1.97 -29.68
C SER A 128 -4.33 -1.15 -30.64
N THR A 129 -3.35 -1.78 -31.28
CA THR A 129 -2.49 -1.15 -32.28
C THR A 129 -3.33 -0.91 -33.53
N THR A 130 -4.12 0.16 -33.50
CA THR A 130 -4.78 0.74 -34.68
C THR A 130 -4.32 2.18 -34.73
N GLY A 131 -3.07 2.36 -35.17
CA GLY A 131 -2.39 3.64 -35.24
C GLY A 131 -0.87 3.48 -35.14
N ALA A 132 -0.26 2.99 -36.23
CA ALA A 132 1.10 3.41 -36.61
C ALA A 132 1.03 4.90 -37.01
N PRO A 133 2.07 5.73 -36.83
CA PRO A 133 3.50 5.44 -37.03
C PRO A 133 4.37 5.36 -35.76
#